data_AF-A0A1C5GYV4-F1
#
_entry.id   AF-A0A1C5GYV4-F1
#
_cell.length_a   1.000
_cell.length_b   1.000
_cell.length_c   1.000
_cell.angle_alpha   90.00
_cell.angle_beta   90.00
_cell.angle_gamma   90.00
#
_symmetry.space_group_name_H-M   'P 1'
#
loop_
_entity.id
_entity.type
_entity.pdbx_description
1 polymer ?
#
loop_
_entity_poly.entity_id
_entity_poly.type
_entity_poly.pdbx_seq_one_letter_code
_entity_poly.pdbx_strand_id
1 'polypeptide(L)'
;MRRGLVAVGVVAVLAVMVVTVAAPMLRDRSQHRLEQRADRAVTATAQRTRSQLLADPAAGQSTLRRVADEVDGVEVLTVESGAAGVRLVFQVRVAKTATSLFGWQRATAAGCFAQVVGPGPGPAAMERVPCPA
;
A
#
# COMPACT_ATOMS: atom_id res chain seq x y z
N MET A 1 -44.45 35.86 18.82
CA MET A 1 -42.99 35.89 18.56
C MET A 1 -42.14 34.92 19.39
N ARG A 2 -42.67 34.05 20.26
CA ARG A 2 -41.85 33.11 21.05
C ARG A 2 -41.57 31.75 20.38
N ARG A 3 -42.38 31.32 19.41
CA ARG A 3 -42.22 30.01 18.73
C ARG A 3 -41.08 29.99 17.70
N GLY A 4 -40.76 31.13 17.07
CA GLY A 4 -39.69 31.21 16.05
C GLY A 4 -38.28 31.05 16.63
N LEU A 5 -38.03 31.60 17.82
CA LEU A 5 -36.72 31.53 18.47
C LEU A 5 -36.37 30.12 18.96
N VAL A 6 -37.36 29.35 19.44
CA VAL A 6 -37.16 27.97 19.89
C VAL A 6 -36.86 27.05 18.71
N ALA A 7 -37.53 27.23 17.58
CA ALA A 7 -37.29 26.44 16.37
C ALA A 7 -35.87 26.66 15.81
N VAL A 8 -35.41 27.91 15.77
CA VAL A 8 -34.05 28.24 15.30
C VAL A 8 -32.97 27.67 16.23
N GLY A 9 -33.17 27.77 17.56
CA GLY A 9 -32.24 27.21 18.53
C GLY A 9 -32.10 25.68 18.42
N VAL A 10 -33.22 24.96 18.26
CA VAL A 10 -33.21 23.50 18.12
C VAL A 10 -32.55 23.06 16.80
N VAL A 11 -32.82 23.76 15.70
CA VAL A 11 -32.18 23.47 14.40
C VAL A 11 -30.68 23.76 14.43
N ALA A 12 -30.24 24.85 15.07
CA ALA A 12 -28.84 25.17 15.21
C ALA A 12 -28.09 24.13 16.07
N VAL A 13 -28.70 23.67 17.17
CA VAL A 13 -28.11 22.63 18.04
C VAL A 13 -28.03 21.28 17.32
N LEU A 14 -29.06 20.89 16.56
CA LEU A 14 -29.05 19.67 15.75
C LEU A 14 -28.02 19.75 14.62
N ALA A 15 -27.90 20.89 13.95
CA ALA A 15 -26.90 21.09 12.90
C ALA A 15 -25.48 20.97 13.46
N VAL A 16 -25.20 21.56 14.63
CA VAL A 16 -23.89 21.45 15.29
C VAL A 16 -23.60 20.01 15.71
N MET A 17 -24.57 19.30 16.28
CA MET A 17 -24.43 17.88 16.67
C MET A 17 -24.19 16.97 15.45
N VAL A 18 -24.89 17.19 14.34
CA VAL A 18 -24.68 16.43 13.11
C VAL A 18 -23.28 16.70 12.55
N VAL A 19 -22.80 17.94 12.59
CA VAL A 19 -21.45 18.29 12.14
C VAL A 19 -20.37 17.67 13.04
N THR A 20 -20.54 17.67 14.37
CA THR A 20 -19.52 17.14 15.29
C THR A 20 -19.40 15.62 15.25
N VAL A 21 -20.46 14.89 14.92
CA VAL A 21 -20.44 13.41 14.87
C VAL A 21 -20.24 12.87 13.45
N ALA A 22 -20.86 13.47 12.43
CA ALA A 22 -20.76 12.98 11.07
C ALA A 22 -19.42 13.32 10.40
N ALA A 23 -18.83 14.49 10.69
CA ALA A 23 -17.55 14.88 10.12
C ALA A 23 -16.37 13.96 10.50
N PRO A 24 -16.15 13.58 11.77
CA PRO A 24 -15.05 12.69 12.12
C PRO A 24 -15.24 11.28 11.55
N MET A 25 -16.48 10.76 11.53
CA MET A 25 -16.74 9.46 10.90
C MET A 25 -16.51 9.46 9.38
N LEU A 26 -16.84 10.55 8.69
CA LEU A 26 -16.55 10.67 7.25
C LEU A 26 -15.05 10.80 6.99
N ARG A 27 -14.32 11.52 7.85
CA ARG A 27 -12.86 11.60 7.81
C ARG A 27 -12.24 10.21 8.01
N ASP A 28 -12.70 9.46 8.99
CA ASP A 28 -12.21 8.12 9.31
C ASP A 28 -12.42 7.13 8.15
N ARG A 29 -13.62 7.08 7.56
CA ARG A 29 -13.88 6.25 6.37
C ARG A 29 -13.07 6.67 5.14
N SER A 30 -12.83 7.97 4.96
CA SER A 30 -12.01 8.46 3.84
C SER A 30 -10.54 8.05 4.01
N GLN A 31 -10.03 8.12 5.24
CA GLN A 31 -8.68 7.69 5.58
C GLN A 31 -8.54 6.17 5.46
N HIS A 32 -9.48 5.39 5.99
CA HIS A 32 -9.43 3.94 5.89
C HIS A 32 -9.47 3.45 4.43
N ARG A 33 -10.24 4.12 3.57
CA ARG A 33 -10.20 3.84 2.12
C ARG A 33 -8.86 4.20 1.47
N LEU A 34 -8.18 5.23 1.95
CA LEU A 34 -6.86 5.63 1.47
C LEU A 34 -5.80 4.60 1.88
N GLU A 35 -5.86 4.10 3.13
CA GLU A 35 -5.02 3.03 3.65
C GLU A 35 -5.21 1.73 2.86
N GLN A 36 -6.45 1.28 2.66
CA GLN A 36 -6.75 0.11 1.83
C GLN A 36 -6.29 0.27 0.37
N ARG A 37 -6.27 1.51 -0.16
CA ARG A 37 -5.71 1.78 -1.49
C ARG A 37 -4.18 1.71 -1.48
N ALA A 38 -3.53 2.16 -0.42
CA ALA A 38 -2.10 2.02 -0.25
C ALA A 38 -1.70 0.53 -0.14
N ASP A 39 -2.43 -0.26 0.64
CA ASP A 39 -2.19 -1.72 0.76
C ASP A 39 -2.38 -2.46 -0.56
N ARG A 40 -3.47 -2.16 -1.29
CA ARG A 40 -3.66 -2.74 -2.62
C ARG A 40 -2.56 -2.34 -3.59
N ALA A 41 -2.07 -1.10 -3.50
CA ALA A 41 -0.96 -0.65 -4.31
C ALA A 41 0.35 -1.37 -3.97
N VAL A 42 0.62 -1.68 -2.69
CA VAL A 42 1.76 -2.51 -2.28
C VAL A 42 1.70 -3.88 -2.97
N THR A 43 0.57 -4.57 -2.88
CA THR A 43 0.39 -5.88 -3.53
C THR A 43 0.51 -5.79 -5.05
N ALA A 44 -0.06 -4.74 -5.67
CA ALA A 44 0.03 -4.54 -7.11
C ALA A 44 1.46 -4.28 -7.58
N THR A 45 2.23 -3.47 -6.83
CA THR A 45 3.64 -3.24 -7.12
C THR A 45 4.45 -4.52 -6.92
N ALA A 46 4.21 -5.29 -5.85
CA ALA A 46 4.89 -6.58 -5.66
C ALA A 46 4.65 -7.56 -6.82
N GLN A 47 3.41 -7.67 -7.31
CA GLN A 47 3.09 -8.51 -8.47
C GLN A 47 3.73 -7.99 -9.77
N ARG A 48 3.84 -6.66 -9.94
CA ARG A 48 4.57 -6.08 -11.07
C ARG A 48 6.06 -6.43 -10.99
N THR A 49 6.70 -6.24 -9.84
CA THR A 49 8.10 -6.62 -9.62
C THR A 49 8.30 -8.10 -9.91
N ARG A 50 7.41 -8.97 -9.42
CA ARG A 50 7.42 -10.40 -9.75
C ARG A 50 7.37 -10.66 -11.26
N SER A 51 6.46 -10.01 -12.00
CA SER A 51 6.38 -10.21 -13.44
C SER A 51 7.65 -9.81 -14.19
N GLN A 52 8.35 -8.77 -13.72
CA GLN A 52 9.61 -8.33 -14.32
C GLN A 52 10.76 -9.28 -13.97
N LEU A 53 10.84 -9.72 -12.71
CA LEU A 53 11.84 -10.70 -12.27
C LEU A 53 11.70 -12.04 -12.98
N LEU A 54 10.47 -12.45 -13.29
CA LEU A 54 10.19 -13.71 -13.99
C LEU A 54 10.27 -13.60 -15.52
N ALA A 55 10.55 -12.41 -16.07
CA ALA A 55 10.71 -12.23 -17.52
C ALA A 55 11.97 -12.91 -18.05
N ASP A 56 13.03 -13.00 -17.23
CA ASP A 56 14.24 -13.76 -17.52
C ASP A 56 14.58 -14.70 -16.33
N PRO A 57 14.06 -15.94 -16.32
CA PRO A 57 14.31 -16.91 -15.25
C PRO A 57 15.76 -17.39 -15.14
N ALA A 58 16.60 -17.11 -16.15
CA ALA A 58 18.02 -17.47 -16.15
C ALA A 58 18.91 -16.31 -15.70
N ALA A 59 18.34 -15.13 -15.44
CA ALA A 59 19.09 -13.96 -15.00
C ALA A 59 19.85 -14.22 -13.69
N GLY A 60 21.10 -13.77 -13.65
CA GLY A 60 21.93 -13.83 -12.45
C GLY A 60 21.51 -12.81 -11.38
N GLN A 61 22.08 -12.96 -10.17
CA GLN A 61 21.76 -12.13 -9.01
C GLN A 61 21.82 -10.61 -9.29
N SER A 62 22.88 -10.15 -9.94
CA SER A 62 23.10 -8.71 -10.19
C SER A 62 22.08 -8.12 -11.16
N THR A 63 21.66 -8.89 -12.17
CA THR A 63 20.61 -8.50 -13.11
C THR A 63 19.25 -8.46 -12.42
N LEU A 64 18.91 -9.50 -11.65
CA LEU A 64 17.64 -9.54 -10.92
C LEU A 64 17.54 -8.44 -9.87
N ARG A 65 18.64 -8.13 -9.17
CA ARG A 65 18.71 -6.99 -8.25
C ARG A 65 18.41 -5.68 -8.98
N ARG A 66 19.07 -5.44 -10.11
CA ARG A 66 18.86 -4.24 -10.93
C ARG A 66 17.41 -4.11 -11.39
N VAL A 67 16.82 -5.20 -11.90
CA VAL A 67 15.41 -5.23 -12.32
C VAL A 67 14.47 -4.87 -11.18
N ALA A 68 14.72 -5.38 -9.96
CA ALA A 68 13.90 -5.03 -8.80
C ALA A 68 14.12 -3.57 -8.36
N ASP A 69 15.36 -3.08 -8.36
CA ASP A 69 15.71 -1.70 -7.99
C ASP A 69 15.17 -0.65 -9.00
N GLU A 70 14.90 -1.05 -10.25
CA GLU A 70 14.26 -0.20 -11.27
C GLU A 70 12.76 0.01 -11.03
N VAL A 71 12.14 -0.75 -10.13
CA VAL A 71 10.71 -0.59 -9.80
C VAL A 71 10.53 0.49 -8.73
N ASP A 72 9.78 1.53 -9.07
CA ASP A 72 9.44 2.60 -8.12
C ASP A 72 8.82 2.07 -6.83
N GLY A 73 9.42 2.48 -5.70
CA GLY A 73 8.97 2.11 -4.37
C GLY A 73 9.38 0.70 -3.94
N VAL A 74 10.33 0.06 -4.64
CA VAL A 74 10.92 -1.23 -4.24
C VAL A 74 12.33 -1.02 -3.71
N GLU A 75 12.64 -1.73 -2.63
CA GLU A 75 13.96 -1.76 -2.00
C GLU A 75 14.39 -3.23 -1.86
N VAL A 76 15.49 -3.61 -2.49
CA VAL A 76 16.03 -4.99 -2.38
C VAL A 76 16.81 -5.14 -1.07
N LEU A 77 16.28 -5.96 -0.18
CA LEU A 77 16.85 -6.24 1.14
C LEU A 77 17.94 -7.31 1.06
N THR A 78 17.65 -8.45 0.45
CA THR A 78 18.60 -9.56 0.30
C THR A 78 18.49 -10.22 -1.06
N VAL A 79 19.61 -10.75 -1.55
CA VAL A 79 19.70 -11.54 -2.78
C VAL A 79 20.64 -12.71 -2.49
N GLU A 80 20.15 -13.93 -2.68
CA GLU A 80 20.88 -15.15 -2.36
C GLU A 80 20.73 -16.14 -3.51
N SER A 81 21.84 -16.69 -4.02
CA SER A 81 21.79 -17.84 -4.94
C SER A 81 21.78 -19.15 -4.17
N GLY A 82 20.91 -20.07 -4.59
CA GLY A 82 20.89 -21.45 -4.14
C GLY A 82 20.65 -22.40 -5.30
N ALA A 83 20.53 -23.70 -4.98
CA ALA A 83 20.32 -24.75 -5.98
C ALA A 83 19.03 -24.57 -6.81
N ALA A 84 18.00 -23.92 -6.24
CA ALA A 84 16.73 -23.66 -6.91
C ALA A 84 16.72 -22.37 -7.76
N GLY A 85 17.82 -21.59 -7.77
CA GLY A 85 17.92 -20.29 -8.42
C GLY A 85 18.25 -19.17 -7.43
N VAL A 86 17.87 -17.93 -7.77
CA VAL A 86 18.11 -16.74 -6.95
C VAL A 86 16.87 -16.42 -6.13
N ARG A 87 17.01 -16.37 -4.80
CA ARG A 87 16.01 -15.84 -3.87
C ARG A 87 16.26 -14.34 -3.67
N LEU A 88 15.27 -13.53 -3.98
CA LEU A 88 15.26 -12.10 -3.69
C LEU A 88 14.24 -11.81 -2.59
N VAL A 89 14.66 -11.08 -1.56
CA VAL A 89 13.75 -10.46 -0.59
C VAL A 89 13.76 -8.96 -0.84
N PHE A 90 12.58 -8.40 -1.04
CA PHE A 90 12.42 -6.98 -1.31
C PHE A 90 11.26 -6.41 -0.52
N GLN A 91 11.39 -5.14 -0.16
CA GLN A 91 10.35 -4.35 0.47
C GLN A 91 9.70 -3.45 -0.56
N VAL A 92 8.37 -3.37 -0.51
CA VAL A 92 7.59 -2.43 -1.29
C VAL A 92 7.07 -1.36 -0.34
N ARG A 93 7.30 -0.09 -0.66
CA ARG A 93 6.81 1.08 0.09
C ARG A 93 5.97 1.94 -0.85
N VAL A 94 4.74 2.22 -0.46
CA VAL A 94 3.82 3.08 -1.21
C VAL A 94 3.34 4.21 -0.34
N ALA A 95 3.50 5.44 -0.83
CA ALA A 95 2.83 6.62 -0.30
C ALA A 95 1.70 7.04 -1.23
N LYS A 96 0.51 7.26 -0.67
CA LYS A 96 -0.64 7.84 -1.38
C LYS A 96 -1.05 9.13 -0.69
N THR A 97 -1.28 10.15 -1.49
CA THR A 97 -1.85 11.42 -1.05
C THR A 97 -3.19 11.63 -1.73
N ALA A 98 -4.14 12.23 -1.03
CA ALA A 98 -5.45 12.58 -1.56
C ALA A 98 -5.93 13.91 -0.97
N THR A 99 -6.58 14.72 -1.79
CA THR A 99 -7.31 15.91 -1.34
C THR A 99 -8.69 15.49 -0.84
N SER A 100 -9.06 15.95 0.36
CA SER A 100 -10.35 15.71 0.98
C SER A 100 -10.99 17.05 1.38
N LEU A 101 -12.30 17.06 1.61
CA LEU A 101 -13.03 18.22 2.15
C LEU A 101 -12.46 18.71 3.49
N PHE A 102 -11.67 17.87 4.17
CA PHE A 102 -11.03 18.17 5.45
C PHE A 102 -9.51 18.40 5.35
N GLY A 103 -9.01 18.75 4.17
CA GLY A 103 -7.59 18.99 3.90
C GLY A 103 -6.90 17.85 3.14
N TRP A 104 -5.57 17.87 3.12
CA TRP A 104 -4.79 16.78 2.51
C TRP A 104 -4.69 15.59 3.46
N GLN A 105 -4.80 14.39 2.90
CA GLN A 105 -4.65 13.12 3.60
C GLN A 105 -3.48 12.35 2.99
N ARG A 106 -2.74 11.62 3.82
CA ARG A 106 -1.63 10.76 3.41
C ARG A 106 -1.82 9.38 4.04
N ALA A 107 -1.61 8.34 3.24
CA ALA A 107 -1.46 6.97 3.73
C ALA A 107 -0.14 6.40 3.22
N THR A 108 0.57 5.71 4.09
CA THR A 108 1.79 4.97 3.76
C THR A 108 1.55 3.51 4.07
N ALA A 109 1.88 2.63 3.14
CA ALA A 109 1.83 1.19 3.33
C ALA A 109 3.17 0.58 2.94
N ALA A 110 3.57 -0.47 3.65
CA ALA A 110 4.77 -1.23 3.35
C ALA A 110 4.49 -2.73 3.45
N GLY A 111 5.20 -3.52 2.65
CA GLY A 111 5.14 -4.98 2.70
C GLY A 111 6.40 -5.61 2.15
N CYS A 112 6.84 -6.70 2.76
CA CYS A 112 8.04 -7.43 2.34
C CYS A 112 7.65 -8.75 1.70
N PHE A 113 8.37 -9.08 0.62
CA PHE A 113 8.08 -10.22 -0.21
C PHE A 113 9.36 -10.97 -0.55
N ALA A 114 9.26 -12.28 -0.65
CA ALA A 114 10.31 -13.15 -1.13
C ALA A 114 9.88 -13.80 -2.45
N GLN A 115 10.75 -13.72 -3.45
CA GLN A 115 10.56 -14.36 -4.76
C GLN A 115 11.80 -15.18 -5.09
N VAL A 116 11.59 -16.44 -5.50
CA VAL A 116 12.65 -17.28 -6.06
C VAL A 116 12.53 -17.27 -7.58
N VAL A 117 13.62 -16.98 -8.27
CA VAL A 117 13.74 -16.93 -9.73
C VAL A 117 14.76 -17.97 -10.17
N GLY A 118 14.36 -18.87 -11.06
CA GLY A 118 15.26 -19.89 -11.58
C GLY A 118 14.62 -20.67 -12.73
N PRO A 119 15.42 -21.42 -13.50
CA PRO A 119 14.98 -22.16 -14.70
C PRO A 119 14.19 -23.45 -14.39
N GLY A 120 13.62 -23.57 -13.19
CA GLY A 120 12.86 -24.75 -12.77
C GLY A 120 11.55 -24.96 -13.56
N PRO A 121 10.81 -26.05 -13.28
CA PRO A 121 9.61 -26.44 -14.04
C PRO A 121 8.44 -25.45 -13.92
N GLY A 122 8.55 -24.42 -13.08
CA GLY A 122 7.59 -23.33 -12.96
C GLY A 122 8.07 -22.27 -11.97
N PRO A 123 7.50 -21.06 -12.04
CA PRO A 123 7.88 -19.98 -11.14
C PRO A 123 7.41 -20.28 -9.70
N ALA A 124 8.31 -20.15 -8.74
CA ALA A 124 7.96 -20.27 -7.32
C ALA A 124 6.88 -19.23 -6.95
N ALA A 125 6.00 -19.62 -6.02
CA ALA A 125 5.03 -18.70 -5.45
C ALA A 125 5.74 -17.56 -4.71
N MET A 126 5.25 -16.33 -4.88
CA MET A 126 5.74 -15.20 -4.10
C MET A 126 5.22 -15.32 -2.67
N GLU A 127 6.13 -15.27 -1.72
CA GLU A 127 5.85 -15.38 -0.30
C GLU A 127 5.83 -13.99 0.34
N ARG A 128 4.89 -13.74 1.25
CA ARG A 128 4.90 -12.52 2.07
C ARG A 128 5.68 -12.80 3.34
N VAL A 129 6.71 -12.00 3.60
CA VAL A 129 7.62 -12.19 4.74
C VAL A 129 7.54 -10.99 5.70
N PRO A 130 7.92 -11.16 6.98
CA PRO A 130 8.05 -10.05 7.91
C PRO A 130 9.05 -9.01 7.39
N CYS A 131 8.73 -7.73 7.57
CA CYS A 131 9.69 -6.68 7.27
C CYS A 131 10.69 -6.52 8.42
N PRO A 132 11.96 -6.20 8.12
CA PRO A 132 12.90 -5.78 9.16
C PRO A 132 12.39 -4.50 9.83
N ALA A 133 12.58 -4.44 11.15
CA ALA A 133 12.20 -3.30 11.98
C ALA A 133 13.16 -2.13 11.82
#